data_AF-A0AB39S4S8-F1
#
_entry.id   AF-A0AB39S4S8-F1
#
_cell.length_a   1.000
_cell.length_b   1.000
_cell.length_c   1.000
_cell.angle_alpha   90.00
_cell.angle_beta   90.00
_cell.angle_gamma   90.00
#
_symmetry.space_group_name_H-M   'P 1'
#
loop_
_entity.id
_entity.type
_entity.pdbx_description
1 polymer ?
#
loop_
_entity_poly.entity_id
_entity_poly.type
_entity_poly.pdbx_seq_one_letter_code
_entity_poly.pdbx_strand_id
1 'polypeptide(L)'
;MPRRSGPRALMAFAAATALAAGLSGVAQSAPRVTDETIRVGYRGHVFTVPASWQVVDLERNPDACVRFDRHAVYLGTPGARQNCPARVRGRTEALLIQPAAESSVTAAGSPHAGTGSVTENPTAGTYRITAGSVSVTAAYGDDRGRIQDVLRSAGLPVAAQTAETPAAAPLPANATSFRGEGFDACTAPSRSAMDAWGEASDYGAIGIYIGGINRACAQPNLTAQWVRTQYANGWRFIPLYVGRQPSTDGGSCQGGCAAITDPVPQGRAAADDAARQAAALGLGKGTVIYDDLEHYDPGDTVTDQVLAYLNAWTERLHKLGYRSGAYGGASSLMSDLVDARDDITLPDVIHFARWNYESTTWDPMVPADMWDKQRIHQYIGDTTETHGGVKIAIDRDRLNVD
;
A
#
# COMPACT_ATOMS: atom_id res chain seq x y z
N MET A 1 30.03 -49.09 73.79
CA MET A 1 29.07 -48.64 74.82
C MET A 1 28.99 -47.11 74.74
N PRO A 2 27.83 -46.45 74.89
CA PRO A 2 26.43 -46.94 74.85
C PRO A 2 25.59 -46.14 73.78
N ARG A 3 24.68 -46.78 73.00
CA ARG A 3 23.24 -47.10 73.23
C ARG A 3 22.28 -45.98 72.73
N ARG A 4 21.44 -46.24 71.70
CA ARG A 4 20.06 -46.84 71.70
C ARG A 4 18.98 -45.72 71.66
N SER A 5 17.81 -45.78 71.01
CA SER A 5 16.91 -46.85 70.55
C SER A 5 15.95 -46.34 69.45
N GLY A 6 15.39 -47.25 68.63
CA GLY A 6 14.33 -47.03 67.63
C GLY A 6 12.91 -46.78 68.18
N PRO A 7 11.83 -47.03 67.41
CA PRO A 7 11.53 -48.37 66.89
C PRO A 7 11.04 -48.46 65.42
N ARG A 8 11.00 -49.72 64.95
CA ARG A 8 10.41 -50.22 63.69
C ARG A 8 8.92 -50.60 63.88
N ALA A 9 8.13 -50.47 62.83
CA ALA A 9 6.95 -51.29 62.49
C ALA A 9 6.74 -51.19 60.96
N LEU A 10 6.99 -52.24 60.15
CA LEU A 10 6.19 -53.44 59.82
C LEU A 10 5.16 -53.21 58.69
N MET A 11 5.32 -54.03 57.63
CA MET A 11 4.30 -54.53 56.66
C MET A 11 3.77 -53.52 55.61
N ALA A 12 3.48 -53.84 54.35
CA ALA A 12 3.38 -55.11 53.62
C ALA A 12 3.51 -54.86 52.10
N PHE A 13 3.83 -55.92 51.35
CA PHE A 13 3.75 -56.01 49.90
C PHE A 13 2.32 -55.73 49.38
N ALA A 14 2.22 -54.92 48.33
CA ALA A 14 1.15 -55.01 47.33
C ALA A 14 1.73 -54.66 45.96
N ALA A 15 1.94 -55.69 45.13
CA ALA A 15 2.19 -55.53 43.71
C ALA A 15 0.89 -55.07 43.04
N ALA A 16 0.90 -53.87 42.46
CA ALA A 16 -0.17 -53.40 41.59
C ALA A 16 0.39 -53.25 40.17
N THR A 17 0.07 -54.23 39.34
CA THR A 17 0.15 -54.17 37.88
C THR A 17 -0.76 -53.04 37.38
N ALA A 18 -0.18 -51.90 37.02
CA ALA A 18 -0.91 -50.85 36.32
C ALA A 18 -1.09 -51.26 34.84
N LEU A 19 -2.33 -51.59 34.48
CA LEU A 19 -2.76 -51.70 33.09
C LEU A 19 -2.54 -50.36 32.38
N ALA A 20 -1.74 -50.34 31.32
CA ALA A 20 -1.72 -49.26 30.36
C ALA A 20 -3.04 -49.27 29.57
N ALA A 21 -4.05 -48.54 30.05
CA ALA A 21 -5.22 -48.21 29.26
C ALA A 21 -4.81 -47.16 28.23
N GLY A 22 -4.66 -47.60 26.97
CA GLY A 22 -4.47 -46.71 25.83
C GLY A 22 -5.67 -45.79 25.69
N LEU A 23 -5.53 -44.54 26.13
CA LEU A 23 -6.40 -43.45 25.73
C LEU A 23 -6.02 -43.08 24.29
N SER A 24 -6.71 -43.70 23.34
CA SER A 24 -6.77 -43.22 21.96
C SER A 24 -7.36 -41.81 21.99
N GLY A 25 -6.50 -40.80 22.09
CA GLY A 25 -6.87 -39.42 21.89
C GLY A 25 -7.45 -39.31 20.49
N VAL A 26 -8.76 -39.13 20.40
CA VAL A 26 -9.39 -38.69 19.16
C VAL A 26 -8.87 -37.28 18.93
N ALA A 27 -7.82 -37.17 18.11
CA ALA A 27 -7.38 -35.89 17.60
C ALA A 27 -8.59 -35.28 16.88
N GLN A 28 -9.24 -34.32 17.52
CA GLN A 28 -10.21 -33.47 16.84
C GLN A 28 -9.42 -32.73 15.77
N SER A 29 -9.53 -33.22 14.53
CA SER A 29 -9.14 -32.48 13.35
C SER A 29 -9.83 -31.12 13.44
N ALA A 30 -9.04 -30.05 13.52
CA ALA A 30 -9.54 -28.70 13.32
C ALA A 30 -10.46 -28.69 12.09
N PRO A 31 -11.59 -27.97 12.11
CA PRO A 31 -12.46 -27.91 10.95
C PRO A 31 -11.62 -27.47 9.75
N ARG A 32 -11.57 -28.30 8.70
CA ARG A 32 -11.13 -27.85 7.39
C ARG A 32 -12.06 -26.70 7.05
N VAL A 33 -11.54 -25.48 6.98
CA VAL A 33 -12.21 -24.42 6.23
C VAL A 33 -12.37 -25.00 4.83
N THR A 34 -13.58 -25.42 4.51
CA THR A 34 -13.90 -25.88 3.17
C THR A 34 -13.67 -24.68 2.26
N ASP A 35 -12.89 -24.88 1.20
CA ASP A 35 -12.65 -23.92 0.13
C ASP A 35 -13.94 -23.78 -0.71
N GLU A 36 -15.06 -23.47 -0.04
CA GLU A 36 -16.35 -23.27 -0.66
C GLU A 36 -16.23 -22.05 -1.56
N THR A 37 -16.70 -22.17 -2.79
CA THR A 37 -16.59 -21.11 -3.79
C THR A 37 -17.96 -20.65 -4.23
N ILE A 38 -18.08 -19.36 -4.53
CA ILE A 38 -19.23 -18.75 -5.20
C ILE A 38 -18.87 -18.33 -6.62
N ARG A 39 -19.88 -18.20 -7.48
CA ARG A 39 -19.75 -17.72 -8.85
C ARG A 39 -20.29 -16.31 -8.96
N VAL A 40 -19.42 -15.36 -9.35
CA VAL A 40 -19.76 -13.95 -9.53
C VAL A 40 -19.78 -13.64 -11.02
N GLY A 41 -20.97 -13.35 -11.57
CA GLY A 41 -21.13 -13.00 -12.97
C GLY A 41 -21.00 -11.49 -13.21
N TYR A 42 -20.24 -11.09 -14.23
CA TYR A 42 -20.20 -9.69 -14.68
C TYR A 42 -19.94 -9.61 -16.18
N ARG A 43 -20.89 -9.00 -16.92
CA ARG A 43 -20.80 -8.73 -18.37
C ARG A 43 -20.28 -9.92 -19.20
N GLY A 44 -20.86 -11.10 -19.00
CA GLY A 44 -20.54 -12.32 -19.75
C GLY A 44 -19.35 -13.13 -19.19
N HIS A 45 -18.64 -12.63 -18.19
CA HIS A 45 -17.60 -13.36 -17.47
C HIS A 45 -18.13 -13.93 -16.16
N VAL A 46 -17.58 -15.06 -15.70
CA VAL A 46 -17.96 -15.71 -14.44
C VAL A 46 -16.73 -16.00 -13.61
N PHE A 47 -16.57 -15.29 -12.51
CA PHE A 47 -15.45 -15.42 -11.58
C PHE A 47 -15.82 -16.39 -10.47
N THR A 48 -15.07 -17.48 -10.33
CA THR A 48 -15.17 -18.38 -9.18
C THR A 48 -14.24 -17.89 -8.09
N VAL A 49 -14.78 -17.46 -6.96
CA VAL A 49 -14.02 -16.91 -5.83
C VAL A 49 -14.41 -17.63 -4.54
N PRO A 50 -13.55 -17.63 -3.50
CA PRO A 50 -13.94 -18.16 -2.19
C PRO A 50 -15.20 -17.49 -1.66
N ALA A 51 -16.12 -18.28 -1.07
CA ALA A 51 -17.40 -17.82 -0.55
C ALA A 51 -17.25 -16.79 0.59
N SER A 52 -16.09 -16.75 1.24
CA SER A 52 -15.73 -15.76 2.26
C SER A 52 -15.43 -14.36 1.71
N TRP A 53 -15.23 -14.21 0.39
CA TRP A 53 -14.91 -12.92 -0.21
C TRP A 53 -16.15 -12.03 -0.29
N GLN A 54 -16.01 -10.77 0.11
CA GLN A 54 -17.10 -9.81 0.01
C GLN A 54 -17.35 -9.43 -1.45
N VAL A 55 -18.58 -9.55 -1.95
CA VAL A 55 -18.97 -9.02 -3.27
C VAL A 55 -19.65 -7.67 -3.10
N VAL A 56 -19.10 -6.62 -3.71
CA VAL A 56 -19.58 -5.24 -3.60
C VAL A 56 -20.00 -4.74 -4.98
N ASP A 57 -21.28 -4.47 -5.14
CA ASP A 57 -21.84 -3.79 -6.32
C ASP A 57 -21.69 -2.27 -6.12
N LEU A 58 -20.84 -1.65 -6.94
CA LEU A 58 -20.52 -0.22 -6.87
C LEU A 58 -21.60 0.68 -7.48
N GLU A 59 -22.48 0.15 -8.33
CA GLU A 59 -23.64 0.91 -8.80
C GLU A 59 -24.68 1.05 -7.68
N ARG A 60 -24.81 0.02 -6.83
CA ARG A 60 -25.67 0.05 -5.64
C ARG A 60 -25.03 0.73 -4.43
N ASN A 61 -23.70 0.75 -4.36
CA ASN A 61 -22.94 1.33 -3.25
C ASN A 61 -21.87 2.30 -3.80
N PRO A 62 -22.28 3.45 -4.39
CA PRO A 62 -21.36 4.35 -5.09
C PRO A 62 -20.29 4.98 -4.17
N ASP A 63 -20.57 5.08 -2.87
CA ASP A 63 -19.64 5.65 -1.90
C ASP A 63 -18.71 4.59 -1.27
N ALA A 64 -18.81 3.31 -1.66
CA ALA A 64 -17.97 2.25 -1.12
C ALA A 64 -16.51 2.44 -1.55
N CYS A 65 -15.60 2.40 -0.58
CA CYS A 65 -14.17 2.42 -0.86
C CYS A 65 -13.69 1.10 -1.46
N VAL A 66 -13.08 1.18 -2.65
CA VAL A 66 -12.41 0.04 -3.28
C VAL A 66 -11.04 -0.16 -2.65
N ARG A 67 -10.89 -1.30 -1.98
CA ARG A 67 -9.76 -1.66 -1.11
C ARG A 67 -9.21 -3.03 -1.49
N PHE A 68 -7.89 -3.12 -1.59
CA PHE A 68 -7.15 -4.33 -1.93
C PHE A 68 -6.45 -4.98 -0.72
N ASP A 69 -6.61 -4.43 0.47
CA ASP A 69 -6.14 -4.99 1.75
C ASP A 69 -7.15 -5.97 2.38
N ARG A 70 -8.24 -6.27 1.68
CA ARG A 70 -9.25 -7.26 2.10
C ARG A 70 -9.74 -8.08 0.92
N HIS A 71 -10.07 -9.34 1.19
CA HIS A 71 -10.64 -10.23 0.20
C HIS A 71 -12.02 -9.75 -0.28
N ALA A 72 -12.07 -9.23 -1.50
CA ALA A 72 -13.30 -8.67 -2.06
C ALA A 72 -13.33 -8.70 -3.60
N VAL A 73 -14.54 -8.72 -4.15
CA VAL A 73 -14.84 -8.51 -5.57
C VAL A 73 -15.72 -7.28 -5.71
N TYR A 74 -15.18 -6.22 -6.30
CA TYR A 74 -15.91 -4.99 -6.60
C TYR A 74 -16.38 -5.02 -8.06
N LEU A 75 -17.68 -4.78 -8.28
CA LEU A 75 -18.32 -4.82 -9.59
C LEU A 75 -18.81 -3.41 -9.97
N GLY A 76 -18.44 -2.94 -11.15
CA GLY A 76 -18.86 -1.64 -11.67
C GLY A 76 -17.79 -0.56 -11.55
N THR A 77 -18.14 0.67 -11.91
CA THR A 77 -17.22 1.82 -11.88
C THR A 77 -17.21 2.43 -10.48
N PRO A 78 -16.04 2.62 -9.84
CA PRO A 78 -15.97 3.30 -8.55
C PRO A 78 -16.56 4.70 -8.62
N GLY A 79 -17.33 5.09 -7.60
CA GLY A 79 -17.92 6.42 -7.53
C GLY A 79 -16.87 7.52 -7.37
N ALA A 80 -17.26 8.75 -7.72
CA ALA A 80 -16.40 9.93 -7.62
C ALA A 80 -16.14 10.39 -6.17
N ARG A 81 -16.91 9.89 -5.19
CA ARG A 81 -16.84 10.24 -3.77
C ARG A 81 -16.86 8.97 -2.92
N GLN A 82 -15.71 8.32 -2.82
CA GLN A 82 -15.59 7.12 -1.98
C GLN A 82 -15.29 7.50 -0.52
N ASN A 83 -15.92 6.79 0.42
CA ASN A 83 -15.65 6.90 1.84
C ASN A 83 -14.48 5.97 2.20
N CYS A 84 -13.27 6.37 1.81
CA CYS A 84 -12.05 5.64 2.12
C CYS A 84 -11.47 6.07 3.47
N PRO A 85 -11.13 5.13 4.36
CA PRO A 85 -10.35 5.45 5.56
C PRO A 85 -8.98 6.00 5.15
N ALA A 86 -8.41 6.91 5.94
CA ALA A 86 -7.11 7.54 5.61
C ALA A 86 -5.95 6.53 5.64
N ARG A 87 -5.95 5.61 6.60
CA ARG A 87 -4.77 4.78 6.96
C ARG A 87 -4.96 3.29 6.74
N VAL A 88 -5.48 2.92 5.58
CA VAL A 88 -5.49 1.51 5.16
C VAL A 88 -4.23 1.19 4.37
N ARG A 89 -3.64 0.04 4.69
CA ARG A 89 -2.38 -0.46 4.16
C ARG A 89 -2.45 -1.98 4.03
N GLY A 90 -1.56 -2.55 3.23
CA GLY A 90 -1.51 -3.97 2.97
C GLY A 90 -2.21 -4.35 1.67
N ARG A 91 -2.09 -5.64 1.35
CA ARG A 91 -2.62 -6.19 0.10
C ARG A 91 -2.91 -7.67 0.24
N THR A 92 -3.99 -8.08 -0.39
CA THR A 92 -4.41 -9.47 -0.49
C THR A 92 -5.06 -9.71 -1.86
N GLU A 93 -5.53 -10.93 -2.09
CA GLU A 93 -6.26 -11.25 -3.31
C GLU A 93 -7.63 -10.56 -3.32
N ALA A 94 -7.82 -9.68 -4.31
CA ALA A 94 -9.05 -8.89 -4.48
C ALA A 94 -9.18 -8.42 -5.94
N LEU A 95 -10.40 -8.19 -6.42
CA LEU A 95 -10.67 -7.74 -7.79
C LEU A 95 -11.50 -6.47 -7.81
N LEU A 96 -11.11 -5.52 -8.66
CA LEU A 96 -11.99 -4.50 -9.20
C LEU A 96 -12.30 -4.85 -10.65
N ILE A 97 -13.58 -5.11 -10.94
CA ILE A 97 -14.08 -5.50 -12.26
C ILE A 97 -14.98 -4.38 -12.79
N GLN A 98 -14.53 -3.72 -13.84
CA GLN A 98 -15.15 -2.55 -14.42
C GLN A 98 -15.63 -2.82 -15.85
N PRO A 99 -16.53 -1.99 -16.38
CA PRO A 99 -16.69 -1.79 -17.80
C PRO A 99 -15.33 -1.50 -18.48
N ALA A 100 -15.03 -2.17 -19.60
CA ALA A 100 -13.96 -1.69 -20.49
C ALA A 100 -14.38 -0.35 -21.11
N ALA A 101 -13.42 0.57 -21.31
CA ALA A 101 -13.67 1.82 -22.01
C ALA A 101 -14.03 1.53 -23.49
N GLU A 102 -14.91 2.32 -24.10
CA GLU A 102 -15.34 2.10 -25.49
C GLU A 102 -14.15 2.15 -26.48
N SER A 103 -13.14 2.98 -26.21
CA SER A 103 -11.92 3.09 -27.02
C SER A 103 -11.03 1.84 -27.02
N SER A 104 -11.16 0.96 -26.02
CA SER A 104 -10.44 -0.32 -25.97
C SER A 104 -11.12 -1.42 -26.81
N VAL A 105 -12.38 -1.22 -27.20
CA VAL A 105 -13.14 -2.17 -28.03
C VAL A 105 -12.78 -2.02 -29.52
N THR A 106 -12.34 -0.84 -29.96
CA THR A 106 -11.98 -0.57 -31.38
C THR A 106 -10.57 -0.99 -31.77
N ALA A 107 -9.66 -1.18 -30.81
CA ALA A 107 -8.34 -1.78 -31.05
C ALA A 107 -8.43 -3.28 -31.43
N ALA A 108 -9.61 -3.89 -31.28
CA ALA A 108 -9.94 -5.26 -31.68
C ALA A 108 -10.05 -5.47 -33.22
N GLY A 109 -9.53 -4.54 -34.03
CA GLY A 109 -9.47 -4.69 -35.50
C GLY A 109 -8.22 -5.41 -36.04
N SER A 110 -7.28 -5.80 -35.18
CA SER A 110 -6.08 -6.56 -35.59
C SER A 110 -6.35 -8.08 -35.63
N PRO A 111 -5.66 -8.88 -36.47
CA PRO A 111 -5.92 -10.33 -36.60
C PRO A 111 -5.67 -11.17 -35.32
N HIS A 112 -5.22 -10.56 -34.23
CA HIS A 112 -5.04 -11.15 -32.89
C HIS A 112 -6.06 -10.63 -31.84
N ALA A 113 -7.11 -9.94 -32.28
CA ALA A 113 -8.06 -9.22 -31.44
C ALA A 113 -9.02 -10.05 -30.57
N GLY A 114 -8.92 -11.39 -30.61
CA GLY A 114 -9.76 -12.27 -29.80
C GLY A 114 -9.24 -12.48 -28.37
N THR A 115 -7.99 -12.13 -28.09
CA THR A 115 -7.35 -12.35 -26.79
C THR A 115 -7.11 -11.02 -26.09
N GLY A 116 -7.78 -10.79 -24.97
CA GLY A 116 -7.60 -9.56 -24.17
C GLY A 116 -6.14 -9.29 -23.79
N SER A 117 -5.81 -8.04 -23.49
CA SER A 117 -4.48 -7.66 -22.99
C SER A 117 -4.35 -8.00 -21.51
N VAL A 118 -3.21 -8.57 -21.10
CA VAL A 118 -2.87 -8.78 -19.70
C VAL A 118 -1.45 -8.29 -19.41
N THR A 119 -1.32 -7.48 -18.38
CA THR A 119 -0.03 -7.02 -17.86
C THR A 119 0.06 -7.31 -16.37
N GLU A 120 1.25 -7.65 -15.91
CA GLU A 120 1.53 -7.84 -14.49
C GLU A 120 2.58 -6.83 -14.02
N ASN A 121 2.34 -6.28 -12.83
CA ASN A 121 3.36 -5.62 -12.03
C ASN A 121 3.65 -6.50 -10.79
N PRO A 122 4.74 -7.28 -10.82
CA PRO A 122 5.06 -8.20 -9.74
C PRO A 122 5.56 -7.49 -8.48
N THR A 123 6.18 -6.31 -8.62
CA THR A 123 6.63 -5.48 -7.49
C THR A 123 5.43 -4.95 -6.70
N ALA A 124 4.33 -4.62 -7.38
CA ALA A 124 3.11 -4.10 -6.75
C ALA A 124 2.03 -5.17 -6.51
N GLY A 125 2.25 -6.43 -6.90
CA GLY A 125 1.27 -7.49 -6.70
C GLY A 125 -0.03 -7.28 -7.46
N THR A 126 0.05 -6.93 -8.76
CA THR A 126 -1.15 -6.62 -9.57
C THR A 126 -1.14 -7.19 -10.98
N TYR A 127 -2.31 -7.66 -11.41
CA TYR A 127 -2.67 -7.85 -12.80
C TYR A 127 -3.62 -6.74 -13.26
N ARG A 128 -3.40 -6.25 -14.49
CA ARG A 128 -4.35 -5.42 -15.22
C ARG A 128 -4.73 -6.11 -16.51
N ILE A 129 -6.04 -6.26 -16.73
CA ILE A 129 -6.58 -7.02 -17.85
C ILE A 129 -7.65 -6.18 -18.55
N THR A 130 -7.67 -6.22 -19.87
CA THR A 130 -8.79 -5.71 -20.67
C THR A 130 -9.19 -6.80 -21.66
N ALA A 131 -10.41 -7.32 -21.52
CA ALA A 131 -10.91 -8.42 -22.34
C ALA A 131 -12.41 -8.23 -22.61
N GLY A 132 -12.80 -8.23 -23.89
CA GLY A 132 -14.20 -8.00 -24.27
C GLY A 132 -14.75 -6.71 -23.67
N SER A 133 -15.80 -6.82 -22.86
CA SER A 133 -16.49 -5.68 -22.25
C SER A 133 -16.03 -5.33 -20.82
N VAL A 134 -14.97 -5.98 -20.32
CA VAL A 134 -14.46 -5.78 -18.95
C VAL A 134 -13.02 -5.30 -18.89
N SER A 135 -12.75 -4.46 -17.91
CA SER A 135 -11.41 -4.13 -17.42
C SER A 135 -11.29 -4.64 -15.99
N VAL A 136 -10.21 -5.36 -15.68
CA VAL A 136 -10.00 -5.99 -14.37
C VAL A 136 -8.68 -5.51 -13.78
N THR A 137 -8.73 -4.98 -12.56
CA THR A 137 -7.55 -4.86 -11.69
C THR A 137 -7.63 -5.96 -10.64
N ALA A 138 -6.69 -6.90 -10.69
CA ALA A 138 -6.59 -8.02 -9.76
C ALA A 138 -5.36 -7.83 -8.88
N ALA A 139 -5.57 -7.60 -7.59
CA ALA A 139 -4.51 -7.55 -6.60
C ALA A 139 -4.21 -8.95 -6.04
N TYR A 140 -2.99 -9.18 -5.58
CA TYR A 140 -2.62 -10.36 -4.81
C TYR A 140 -1.58 -10.01 -3.75
N GLY A 141 -1.63 -10.73 -2.62
CA GLY A 141 -0.62 -10.71 -1.56
C GLY A 141 0.32 -11.89 -1.75
N ASP A 142 0.26 -12.85 -0.82
CA ASP A 142 1.12 -14.04 -0.85
C ASP A 142 0.60 -15.14 -1.80
N ASP A 143 -0.68 -15.13 -2.17
CA ASP A 143 -1.29 -16.18 -3.00
C ASP A 143 -1.56 -15.70 -4.44
N ARG A 144 -0.46 -15.49 -5.18
CA ARG A 144 -0.50 -15.21 -6.63
C ARG A 144 -1.23 -16.30 -7.41
N GLY A 145 -1.19 -17.56 -6.96
CA GLY A 145 -1.86 -18.68 -7.62
C GLY A 145 -3.39 -18.53 -7.58
N ARG A 146 -3.92 -18.15 -6.42
CA ARG A 146 -5.35 -17.91 -6.21
C ARG A 146 -5.91 -16.82 -7.12
N ILE A 147 -5.22 -15.69 -7.29
CA ILE A 147 -5.73 -14.67 -8.22
C ILE A 147 -5.70 -15.16 -9.67
N GLN A 148 -4.69 -15.95 -10.05
CA GLN A 148 -4.64 -16.55 -11.39
C GLN A 148 -5.75 -17.58 -11.59
N ASP A 149 -6.10 -18.38 -10.58
CA ASP A 149 -7.23 -19.32 -10.62
C ASP A 149 -8.55 -18.58 -10.83
N VAL A 150 -8.79 -17.50 -10.08
CA VAL A 150 -9.96 -16.65 -10.23
C VAL A 150 -10.04 -16.08 -11.65
N LEU A 151 -8.94 -15.54 -12.18
CA LEU A 151 -8.89 -14.98 -13.54
C LEU A 151 -9.15 -16.05 -14.61
N ARG A 152 -8.54 -17.23 -14.48
CA ARG A 152 -8.74 -18.36 -15.41
C ARG A 152 -10.19 -18.85 -15.40
N SER A 153 -10.85 -18.86 -14.23
CA SER A 153 -12.27 -19.26 -14.13
C SER A 153 -13.20 -18.35 -14.94
N ALA A 154 -12.83 -17.07 -15.11
CA ALA A 154 -13.54 -16.08 -15.90
C ALA A 154 -13.13 -16.07 -17.40
N GLY A 155 -12.29 -17.02 -17.83
CA GLY A 155 -11.78 -17.09 -19.21
C GLY A 155 -10.79 -15.97 -19.54
N LEU A 156 -10.17 -15.35 -18.53
CA LEU A 156 -9.21 -14.26 -18.72
C LEU A 156 -7.77 -14.80 -18.83
N PRO A 157 -6.93 -14.17 -19.66
CA PRO A 157 -5.53 -14.56 -19.78
C PRO A 157 -4.74 -14.20 -18.50
N VAL A 158 -3.82 -15.09 -18.12
CA VAL A 158 -2.90 -14.89 -16.96
C VAL A 158 -1.42 -14.90 -17.37
N ALA A 159 -1.13 -15.30 -18.61
CA ALA A 159 0.20 -15.19 -19.19
C ALA A 159 0.49 -13.73 -19.50
N ALA A 160 0.96 -13.02 -18.48
CA ALA A 160 1.18 -11.58 -18.53
C ALA A 160 2.53 -11.24 -19.16
N GLN A 161 2.53 -10.15 -19.93
CA GLN A 161 3.78 -9.43 -20.18
C GLN A 161 4.07 -8.52 -18.99
N THR A 162 5.34 -8.23 -18.76
CA THR A 162 5.73 -7.20 -17.79
C THR A 162 5.09 -5.87 -18.21
N ALA A 163 4.42 -5.20 -17.28
CA ALA A 163 3.72 -3.96 -17.56
C ALA A 163 4.70 -2.84 -17.99
N GLU A 164 4.79 -2.57 -19.29
CA GLU A 164 5.34 -1.32 -19.80
C GLU A 164 4.21 -0.30 -19.94
N THR A 165 4.16 0.65 -19.01
CA THR A 165 3.25 1.80 -19.10
C THR A 165 4.01 2.96 -19.74
N PRO A 166 3.57 3.50 -20.89
CA PRO A 166 4.20 4.65 -21.49
C PRO A 166 4.24 5.84 -20.52
N ALA A 167 5.37 6.54 -20.49
CA ALA A 167 5.48 7.79 -19.76
C ALA A 167 4.54 8.84 -20.35
N ALA A 168 3.84 9.58 -19.50
CA ALA A 168 3.07 10.74 -19.93
C ALA A 168 3.98 11.96 -20.10
N ALA A 169 3.52 12.97 -20.84
CA ALA A 169 4.28 14.20 -21.00
C ALA A 169 4.54 14.86 -19.63
N PRO A 170 5.80 15.24 -19.33
CA PRO A 170 6.21 15.61 -17.99
C PRO A 170 5.61 16.95 -17.56
N LEU A 171 5.31 17.05 -16.27
CA LEU A 171 5.01 18.31 -15.60
C LEU A 171 6.30 19.06 -15.26
N PRO A 172 6.22 20.36 -14.98
CA PRO A 172 7.33 21.11 -14.43
C PRO A 172 7.86 20.51 -13.13
N ALA A 173 9.17 20.64 -12.88
CA ALA A 173 9.83 20.05 -11.72
C ALA A 173 9.29 20.55 -10.37
N ASN A 174 8.77 21.78 -10.32
CA ASN A 174 8.16 22.36 -9.12
C ASN A 174 6.79 21.73 -8.78
N ALA A 175 6.32 20.70 -9.50
CA ALA A 175 5.10 19.97 -9.17
C ALA A 175 5.16 19.29 -7.78
N THR A 176 6.36 19.08 -7.23
CA THR A 176 6.60 18.56 -5.88
C THR A 176 7.29 19.57 -4.96
N SER A 177 7.27 20.86 -5.30
CA SER A 177 7.84 21.95 -4.48
C SER A 177 6.69 22.81 -3.94
N PHE A 178 6.58 22.93 -2.63
CA PHE A 178 5.52 23.68 -1.97
C PHE A 178 5.89 24.12 -0.55
N ARG A 179 5.31 25.23 -0.13
CA ARG A 179 5.38 25.78 1.23
C ARG A 179 3.97 26.14 1.68
N GLY A 180 3.46 25.50 2.71
CA GLY A 180 2.10 25.71 3.19
C GLY A 180 1.43 24.43 3.65
N GLU A 181 0.10 24.47 3.75
CA GLU A 181 -0.69 23.32 4.15
C GLU A 181 -0.88 22.34 2.97
N GLY A 182 -0.74 21.06 3.27
CA GLY A 182 -1.15 19.97 2.42
C GLY A 182 -1.92 18.92 3.22
N PHE A 183 -2.35 17.89 2.52
CA PHE A 183 -2.96 16.73 3.13
C PHE A 183 -2.73 15.51 2.26
N ASP A 184 -2.88 14.32 2.79
CA ASP A 184 -2.98 13.11 1.99
C ASP A 184 -4.30 12.39 2.22
N ALA A 185 -4.78 11.70 1.19
CA ALA A 185 -6.02 10.93 1.23
C ALA A 185 -5.82 9.60 0.50
N CYS A 186 -6.37 8.53 1.08
CA CYS A 186 -6.10 7.17 0.59
C CYS A 186 -6.46 6.97 -0.88
N THR A 187 -7.56 7.55 -1.37
CA THR A 187 -7.91 7.60 -2.79
C THR A 187 -7.79 9.02 -3.30
N ALA A 188 -7.12 9.22 -4.44
CA ALA A 188 -7.08 10.51 -5.12
C ALA A 188 -8.50 11.06 -5.32
N PRO A 189 -8.84 12.25 -4.78
CA PRO A 189 -10.19 12.79 -4.88
C PRO A 189 -10.61 13.06 -6.34
N SER A 190 -11.92 13.12 -6.58
CA SER A 190 -12.42 13.54 -7.90
C SER A 190 -12.06 15.00 -8.19
N ARG A 191 -12.06 15.40 -9.47
CA ARG A 191 -11.75 16.79 -9.86
C ARG A 191 -12.67 17.79 -9.15
N SER A 192 -13.98 17.53 -9.14
CA SER A 192 -14.95 18.37 -8.42
C SER A 192 -14.69 18.47 -6.92
N ALA A 193 -14.13 17.42 -6.30
CA ALA A 193 -13.76 17.47 -4.88
C ALA A 193 -12.52 18.35 -4.68
N MET A 194 -11.51 18.19 -5.55
CA MET A 194 -10.31 19.04 -5.53
C MET A 194 -10.65 20.52 -5.78
N ASP A 195 -11.54 20.82 -6.72
CA ASP A 195 -11.98 22.19 -7.01
C ASP A 195 -12.68 22.79 -5.78
N ALA A 196 -13.64 22.07 -5.19
CA ALA A 196 -14.35 22.52 -3.99
C ALA A 196 -13.42 22.73 -2.77
N TRP A 197 -12.41 21.88 -2.62
CA TRP A 197 -11.42 22.01 -1.54
C TRP A 197 -10.44 23.17 -1.79
N GLY A 198 -9.98 23.34 -3.03
CA GLY A 198 -9.07 24.43 -3.39
C GLY A 198 -9.69 25.80 -3.24
N GLU A 199 -11.01 25.92 -3.42
CA GLU A 199 -11.76 27.17 -3.23
C GLU A 199 -12.07 27.48 -1.76
N ALA A 200 -12.16 26.45 -0.90
CA ALA A 200 -12.73 26.57 0.44
C ALA A 200 -11.76 26.23 1.60
N SER A 201 -10.48 25.95 1.31
CA SER A 201 -9.46 25.61 2.31
C SER A 201 -8.12 26.28 2.02
N ASP A 202 -7.20 26.25 2.98
CA ASP A 202 -5.83 26.76 2.82
C ASP A 202 -4.84 25.72 2.24
N TYR A 203 -5.33 24.53 1.88
CA TYR A 203 -4.49 23.48 1.33
C TYR A 203 -4.06 23.79 -0.11
N GLY A 204 -2.76 23.63 -0.41
CA GLY A 204 -2.21 23.77 -1.75
C GLY A 204 -1.39 22.56 -2.22
N ALA A 205 -1.22 21.54 -1.38
CA ALA A 205 -0.58 20.29 -1.73
C ALA A 205 -1.43 19.07 -1.36
N ILE A 206 -1.30 18.00 -2.14
CA ILE A 206 -1.97 16.72 -1.89
C ILE A 206 -1.02 15.54 -2.02
N GLY A 207 -1.03 14.64 -1.03
CA GLY A 207 -0.40 13.33 -1.12
C GLY A 207 -1.18 12.38 -2.02
N ILE A 208 -0.48 11.79 -2.98
CA ILE A 208 -1.03 10.85 -3.96
C ILE A 208 -0.28 9.53 -3.90
N TYR A 209 -1.01 8.44 -3.67
CA TYR A 209 -0.44 7.11 -3.56
C TYR A 209 -0.24 6.49 -4.95
N ILE A 210 0.97 6.60 -5.49
CA ILE A 210 1.26 6.27 -6.90
C ILE A 210 1.48 4.77 -7.15
N GLY A 211 1.88 4.01 -6.13
CA GLY A 211 2.20 2.59 -6.27
C GLY A 211 2.58 1.93 -4.94
N GLY A 212 3.14 0.72 -5.04
CA GLY A 212 3.62 -0.05 -3.90
C GLY A 212 2.78 -1.29 -3.60
N ILE A 213 3.47 -2.34 -3.16
CA ILE A 213 2.87 -3.64 -2.78
C ILE A 213 1.82 -3.47 -1.67
N ASN A 214 2.03 -2.53 -0.74
CA ASN A 214 1.14 -2.32 0.40
C ASN A 214 0.13 -1.18 0.18
N ARG A 215 0.02 -0.63 -1.04
CA ARG A 215 -1.00 0.39 -1.35
C ARG A 215 -2.39 -0.24 -1.38
N ALA A 216 -3.21 0.05 -0.38
CA ALA A 216 -4.51 -0.58 -0.20
C ALA A 216 -5.63 0.00 -1.08
N CYS A 217 -5.81 1.31 -1.12
CA CYS A 217 -6.89 1.93 -1.89
C CYS A 217 -6.64 1.85 -3.40
N ALA A 218 -7.70 1.58 -4.15
CA ALA A 218 -7.69 1.79 -5.59
C ALA A 218 -7.57 3.29 -5.89
N GLN A 219 -6.99 3.61 -7.05
CA GLN A 219 -6.78 4.99 -7.50
C GLN A 219 -7.55 5.29 -8.80
N PRO A 220 -8.89 5.22 -8.82
CA PRO A 220 -9.66 5.37 -10.07
C PRO A 220 -9.55 6.77 -10.68
N ASN A 221 -9.29 7.80 -9.88
CA ASN A 221 -9.13 9.18 -10.37
C ASN A 221 -7.68 9.52 -10.76
N LEU A 222 -6.68 8.82 -10.21
CA LEU A 222 -5.26 9.16 -10.36
C LEU A 222 -4.77 8.77 -11.76
N THR A 223 -4.83 9.74 -12.67
CA THR A 223 -4.42 9.60 -14.07
C THR A 223 -3.50 10.77 -14.43
N ALA A 224 -2.67 10.62 -15.47
CA ALA A 224 -1.84 11.74 -15.96
C ALA A 224 -2.66 13.00 -16.28
N GLN A 225 -3.87 12.84 -16.80
CA GLN A 225 -4.77 13.96 -17.06
C GLN A 225 -5.25 14.61 -15.77
N TRP A 226 -5.60 13.82 -14.74
CA TRP A 226 -5.97 14.36 -13.43
C TRP A 226 -4.80 15.13 -12.81
N VAL A 227 -3.59 14.55 -12.76
CA VAL A 227 -2.40 15.20 -12.17
C VAL A 227 -2.10 16.51 -12.90
N ARG A 228 -2.14 16.52 -14.23
CA ARG A 228 -1.96 17.74 -15.03
C ARG A 228 -3.04 18.80 -14.76
N THR A 229 -4.30 18.38 -14.63
CA THR A 229 -5.40 19.31 -14.34
C THR A 229 -5.22 19.93 -12.97
N GLN A 230 -4.93 19.12 -11.94
CA GLN A 230 -4.75 19.65 -10.58
C GLN A 230 -3.52 20.54 -10.47
N TYR A 231 -2.42 20.20 -11.16
CA TYR A 231 -1.26 21.07 -11.25
C TYR A 231 -1.61 22.45 -11.83
N ALA A 232 -2.39 22.48 -12.92
CA ALA A 232 -2.86 23.72 -13.54
C ALA A 232 -3.81 24.52 -12.63
N ASN A 233 -4.56 23.83 -11.76
CA ASN A 233 -5.41 24.42 -10.74
C ASN A 233 -4.64 24.87 -9.48
N GLY A 234 -3.30 24.81 -9.49
CA GLY A 234 -2.45 25.32 -8.43
C GLY A 234 -1.96 24.28 -7.43
N TRP A 235 -2.48 23.05 -7.48
CA TRP A 235 -2.06 21.99 -6.56
C TRP A 235 -0.61 21.54 -6.78
N ARG A 236 0.03 21.11 -5.70
CA ARG A 236 1.31 20.40 -5.68
C ARG A 236 1.12 18.99 -5.12
N PHE A 237 2.07 18.11 -5.41
CA PHE A 237 1.92 16.70 -5.10
C PHE A 237 3.00 16.21 -4.14
N ILE A 238 2.61 15.27 -3.29
CA ILE A 238 3.50 14.43 -2.49
C ILE A 238 3.34 13.00 -3.04
N PRO A 239 4.18 12.55 -3.99
CA PRO A 239 4.06 11.22 -4.57
C PRO A 239 4.51 10.15 -3.57
N LEU A 240 3.54 9.45 -2.98
CA LEU A 240 3.75 8.43 -1.95
C LEU A 240 3.76 7.03 -2.59
N TYR A 241 4.78 6.23 -2.28
CA TYR A 241 4.92 4.85 -2.72
C TYR A 241 4.90 3.93 -1.51
N VAL A 242 3.83 3.13 -1.38
CA VAL A 242 3.62 2.27 -0.21
C VAL A 242 4.34 0.94 -0.40
N GLY A 243 5.66 1.00 -0.22
CA GLY A 243 6.60 -0.09 -0.39
C GLY A 243 6.46 -1.19 0.67
N ARG A 244 7.50 -2.03 0.76
CA ARG A 244 7.58 -3.06 1.81
C ARG A 244 7.80 -2.41 3.16
N GLN A 245 7.17 -2.96 4.19
CA GLN A 245 7.18 -2.39 5.54
C GLN A 245 8.27 -3.01 6.42
N PRO A 246 8.72 -2.34 7.50
CA PRO A 246 9.73 -2.89 8.42
C PRO A 246 9.34 -4.25 9.04
N SER A 247 8.04 -4.52 9.16
CA SER A 247 7.49 -5.81 9.60
C SER A 247 6.12 -6.05 8.95
N THR A 248 5.56 -7.25 9.14
CA THR A 248 4.19 -7.58 8.69
C THR A 248 3.12 -6.76 9.43
N ASP A 249 3.45 -6.31 10.63
CA ASP A 249 2.62 -5.47 11.50
C ASP A 249 2.99 -3.98 11.44
N GLY A 250 3.89 -3.56 10.53
CA GLY A 250 4.32 -2.17 10.42
C GLY A 250 3.12 -1.22 10.35
N GLY A 251 3.06 -0.25 11.27
CA GLY A 251 1.90 0.65 11.41
C GLY A 251 0.58 -0.05 11.72
N SER A 252 -0.46 0.28 10.94
CA SER A 252 -1.84 -0.24 11.09
C SER A 252 -2.11 -1.52 10.29
N CYS A 253 -1.08 -2.22 9.79
CA CYS A 253 -1.25 -3.32 8.84
C CYS A 253 -1.83 -4.62 9.42
N GLN A 254 -1.86 -4.81 10.75
CA GLN A 254 -2.46 -5.99 11.41
C GLN A 254 -2.02 -7.34 10.79
N GLY A 255 -0.74 -7.48 10.45
CA GLY A 255 -0.16 -8.67 9.82
C GLY A 255 -0.32 -8.75 8.29
N GLY A 256 -1.05 -7.83 7.67
CA GLY A 256 -1.40 -7.86 6.25
C GLY A 256 -0.40 -7.18 5.31
N CYS A 257 0.73 -6.67 5.82
CA CYS A 257 1.72 -6.00 5.01
C CYS A 257 2.85 -6.92 4.57
N ALA A 258 3.26 -6.78 3.31
CA ALA A 258 4.49 -7.38 2.83
C ALA A 258 5.69 -6.68 3.49
N ALA A 259 6.44 -7.43 4.29
CA ALA A 259 7.60 -6.93 5.01
C ALA A 259 8.87 -6.87 4.13
N ILE A 260 9.86 -6.09 4.57
CA ILE A 260 11.22 -6.10 4.04
C ILE A 260 11.86 -7.43 4.45
N THR A 261 12.39 -8.18 3.48
CA THR A 261 13.05 -9.47 3.71
C THR A 261 14.38 -9.59 2.97
N ASP A 262 14.59 -8.78 1.94
CA ASP A 262 15.82 -8.70 1.16
C ASP A 262 16.08 -7.23 0.78
N PRO A 263 16.65 -6.43 1.70
CA PRO A 263 16.58 -4.97 1.67
C PRO A 263 17.07 -4.35 0.36
N VAL A 264 18.26 -4.72 -0.11
CA VAL A 264 18.90 -4.04 -1.25
C VAL A 264 18.19 -4.32 -2.58
N PRO A 265 17.91 -5.58 -2.97
CA PRO A 265 17.12 -5.87 -4.16
C PRO A 265 15.71 -5.30 -4.09
N GLN A 266 15.06 -5.37 -2.92
CA GLN A 266 13.70 -4.84 -2.75
C GLN A 266 13.65 -3.31 -2.86
N GLY A 267 14.60 -2.59 -2.27
CA GLY A 267 14.68 -1.13 -2.38
C GLY A 267 14.91 -0.67 -3.82
N ARG A 268 15.79 -1.36 -4.57
CA ARG A 268 15.99 -1.09 -6.00
C ARG A 268 14.73 -1.36 -6.83
N ALA A 269 14.08 -2.49 -6.60
CA ALA A 269 12.86 -2.86 -7.32
C ALA A 269 11.70 -1.91 -7.04
N ALA A 270 11.58 -1.45 -5.79
CA ALA A 270 10.64 -0.42 -5.39
C ALA A 270 10.91 0.90 -6.12
N ALA A 271 12.16 1.38 -6.14
CA ALA A 271 12.52 2.62 -6.83
C ALA A 271 12.26 2.55 -8.35
N ASP A 272 12.57 1.39 -8.97
CA ASP A 272 12.25 1.14 -10.38
C ASP A 272 10.75 1.20 -10.65
N ASP A 273 9.93 0.62 -9.77
CA ASP A 273 8.48 0.68 -9.92
C ASP A 273 7.94 2.08 -9.70
N ALA A 274 8.36 2.75 -8.63
CA ALA A 274 7.91 4.08 -8.30
C ALA A 274 8.23 5.09 -9.40
N ALA A 275 9.44 5.02 -9.99
CA ALA A 275 9.80 5.83 -11.14
C ALA A 275 8.92 5.56 -12.38
N ARG A 276 8.58 4.30 -12.67
CA ARG A 276 7.65 3.97 -13.77
C ARG A 276 6.25 4.52 -13.51
N GLN A 277 5.73 4.36 -12.29
CA GLN A 277 4.40 4.84 -11.92
C GLN A 277 4.34 6.37 -11.94
N ALA A 278 5.38 7.05 -11.44
CA ALA A 278 5.52 8.50 -11.51
C ALA A 278 5.54 8.97 -12.97
N ALA A 279 6.38 8.36 -13.82
CA ALA A 279 6.46 8.69 -15.23
C ALA A 279 5.12 8.51 -15.97
N ALA A 280 4.38 7.44 -15.68
CA ALA A 280 3.05 7.20 -16.23
C ALA A 280 2.02 8.29 -15.85
N LEU A 281 2.24 8.99 -14.73
CA LEU A 281 1.42 10.12 -14.27
C LEU A 281 1.91 11.48 -14.77
N GLY A 282 3.04 11.53 -15.49
CA GLY A 282 3.68 12.76 -15.95
C GLY A 282 4.56 13.41 -14.88
N LEU A 283 4.84 12.71 -13.78
CA LEU A 283 5.82 13.12 -12.79
C LEU A 283 7.20 12.64 -13.27
N GLY A 284 7.88 13.52 -13.98
CA GLY A 284 9.13 13.24 -14.67
C GLY A 284 10.37 13.29 -13.77
N LYS A 285 11.55 13.24 -14.39
CA LYS A 285 12.83 13.40 -13.70
C LYS A 285 12.86 14.70 -12.88
N GLY A 286 13.50 14.64 -11.71
CA GLY A 286 13.57 15.71 -10.72
C GLY A 286 12.42 15.72 -9.71
N THR A 287 11.32 15.00 -9.96
CA THR A 287 10.26 14.78 -8.97
C THR A 287 10.81 14.05 -7.74
N VAL A 288 10.37 14.48 -6.55
CA VAL A 288 10.59 13.76 -5.29
C VAL A 288 9.57 12.64 -5.16
N ILE A 289 10.03 11.41 -4.89
CA ILE A 289 9.16 10.25 -4.66
C ILE A 289 9.44 9.71 -3.25
N TYR A 290 8.40 9.60 -2.43
CA TYR A 290 8.50 9.21 -1.03
C TYR A 290 8.23 7.72 -0.87
N ASP A 291 9.19 6.95 -0.36
CA ASP A 291 8.88 5.61 0.16
C ASP A 291 8.18 5.75 1.51
N ASP A 292 6.99 5.15 1.64
CA ASP A 292 6.15 5.18 2.83
C ASP A 292 6.48 3.98 3.74
N LEU A 293 7.21 4.27 4.82
CA LEU A 293 7.59 3.32 5.87
C LEU A 293 6.89 3.69 7.17
N GLU A 294 5.95 2.83 7.55
CA GLU A 294 5.21 2.98 8.78
C GLU A 294 6.09 2.82 10.02
N HIS A 295 5.56 3.23 11.17
CA HIS A 295 6.27 3.17 12.43
C HIS A 295 6.77 1.75 12.76
N TYR A 296 7.99 1.71 13.30
CA TYR A 296 8.66 0.53 13.83
C TYR A 296 9.45 0.96 15.07
N ASP A 297 9.71 0.01 15.96
CA ASP A 297 10.59 0.24 17.10
C ASP A 297 12.05 0.17 16.61
N PRO A 298 12.83 1.25 16.70
CA PRO A 298 14.24 1.23 16.30
C PRO A 298 15.09 0.28 17.14
N GLY A 299 16.10 -0.31 16.51
CA GLY A 299 17.05 -1.22 17.14
C GLY A 299 17.28 -2.50 16.35
N ASP A 300 18.42 -3.13 16.64
CA ASP A 300 18.84 -4.43 16.12
C ASP A 300 18.68 -4.56 14.59
N THR A 301 18.17 -5.70 14.13
CA THR A 301 18.06 -6.07 12.71
C THR A 301 17.05 -5.23 11.93
N VAL A 302 16.04 -4.65 12.58
CA VAL A 302 14.98 -3.90 11.88
C VAL A 302 15.56 -2.59 11.33
N THR A 303 16.32 -1.85 12.15
CA THR A 303 17.01 -0.63 11.71
C THR A 303 17.97 -0.92 10.55
N ASP A 304 18.79 -1.99 10.65
CA ASP A 304 19.71 -2.38 9.56
C ASP A 304 18.97 -2.68 8.25
N GLN A 305 17.83 -3.39 8.33
CA GLN A 305 17.02 -3.72 7.16
C GLN A 305 16.39 -2.48 6.53
N VAL A 306 15.82 -1.58 7.34
CA VAL A 306 15.20 -0.34 6.86
C VAL A 306 16.23 0.58 6.21
N LEU A 307 17.37 0.80 6.86
CA LEU A 307 18.43 1.66 6.33
C LEU A 307 19.06 1.08 5.05
N ALA A 308 19.30 -0.23 4.98
CA ALA A 308 19.80 -0.87 3.77
C ALA A 308 18.79 -0.79 2.60
N TYR A 309 17.50 -0.94 2.89
CA TYR A 309 16.42 -0.80 1.91
C TYR A 309 16.34 0.65 1.39
N LEU A 310 16.32 1.64 2.28
CA LEU A 310 16.23 3.05 1.92
C LEU A 310 17.48 3.57 1.22
N ASN A 311 18.68 3.13 1.61
CA ASN A 311 19.90 3.48 0.90
C ASN A 311 19.82 2.99 -0.56
N ALA A 312 19.39 1.75 -0.76
CA ALA A 312 19.25 1.16 -2.10
C ALA A 312 18.15 1.84 -2.93
N TRP A 313 17.03 2.21 -2.31
CA TRP A 313 15.97 3.03 -2.90
C TRP A 313 16.48 4.38 -3.37
N THR A 314 17.15 5.13 -2.48
CA THR A 314 17.66 6.48 -2.75
C THR A 314 18.69 6.47 -3.88
N GLU A 315 19.73 5.63 -3.78
CA GLU A 315 20.74 5.51 -4.83
C GLU A 315 20.12 5.15 -6.19
N ARG A 316 19.07 4.32 -6.18
CA ARG A 316 18.40 3.89 -7.41
C ARG A 316 17.58 5.02 -8.02
N LEU A 317 16.81 5.76 -7.23
CA LEU A 317 16.08 6.93 -7.72
C LEU A 317 17.02 7.99 -8.30
N HIS A 318 18.14 8.27 -7.65
CA HIS A 318 19.17 9.18 -8.17
C HIS A 318 19.68 8.72 -9.54
N LYS A 319 19.99 7.42 -9.68
CA LYS A 319 20.41 6.83 -10.99
C LYS A 319 19.32 6.94 -12.06
N LEU A 320 18.05 6.93 -11.68
CA LEU A 320 16.90 7.10 -12.58
C LEU A 320 16.60 8.58 -12.91
N GLY A 321 17.27 9.52 -12.23
CA GLY A 321 17.09 10.96 -12.37
C GLY A 321 15.93 11.52 -11.56
N TYR A 322 15.49 10.83 -10.51
CA TYR A 322 14.49 11.27 -9.54
C TYR A 322 15.16 11.70 -8.23
N ARG A 323 14.45 12.49 -7.44
CA ARG A 323 14.83 12.79 -6.04
C ARG A 323 14.17 11.76 -5.13
N SER A 324 14.88 11.35 -4.10
CA SER A 324 14.41 10.43 -3.08
C SER A 324 13.72 11.19 -1.95
N GLY A 325 12.53 10.73 -1.56
CA GLY A 325 11.88 11.09 -0.32
C GLY A 325 11.71 9.87 0.56
N ALA A 326 11.57 10.08 1.88
CA ALA A 326 11.17 9.03 2.81
C ALA A 326 10.11 9.55 3.77
N TYR A 327 9.02 8.80 3.90
CA TYR A 327 8.01 8.99 4.94
C TYR A 327 8.24 8.02 6.10
N GLY A 328 8.09 8.51 7.33
CA GLY A 328 8.08 7.67 8.52
C GLY A 328 8.00 8.43 9.84
N GLY A 329 7.92 7.70 10.95
CA GLY A 329 7.76 8.29 12.28
C GLY A 329 8.95 9.14 12.71
N ALA A 330 8.68 10.28 13.38
CA ALA A 330 9.73 11.14 13.92
C ALA A 330 10.63 10.42 14.93
N SER A 331 10.07 9.56 15.79
CA SER A 331 10.83 8.78 16.77
C SER A 331 11.34 7.43 16.25
N SER A 332 11.09 7.11 14.98
CA SER A 332 11.61 5.88 14.35
C SER A 332 12.52 6.23 13.18
N LEU A 333 11.98 6.30 11.97
CA LEU A 333 12.77 6.48 10.76
C LEU A 333 13.62 7.75 10.82
N MET A 334 13.08 8.87 11.31
CA MET A 334 13.86 10.11 11.36
C MET A 334 15.02 10.02 12.34
N SER A 335 14.87 9.29 13.45
CA SER A 335 15.96 8.99 14.38
C SER A 335 17.08 8.23 13.66
N ASP A 336 16.72 7.13 13.01
CA ASP A 336 17.68 6.24 12.35
C ASP A 336 18.40 6.95 11.19
N LEU A 337 17.71 7.78 10.42
CA LEU A 337 18.32 8.57 9.34
C LEU A 337 19.28 9.64 9.87
N VAL A 338 18.97 10.26 11.00
CA VAL A 338 19.86 11.24 11.63
C VAL A 338 21.12 10.57 12.16
N ASP A 339 20.98 9.42 12.80
CA ASP A 339 22.11 8.66 13.34
C ASP A 339 23.00 8.08 12.23
N ALA A 340 22.40 7.61 11.12
CA ALA A 340 23.09 7.02 9.98
C ALA A 340 23.53 8.03 8.90
N ARG A 341 23.49 9.34 9.19
CA ARG A 341 23.70 10.40 8.18
C ARG A 341 25.03 10.34 7.42
N ASP A 342 26.04 9.73 8.03
CA ASP A 342 27.39 9.58 7.48
C ASP A 342 27.63 8.17 6.88
N ASP A 343 26.68 7.24 7.06
CA ASP A 343 26.80 5.83 6.69
C ASP A 343 26.00 5.44 5.44
N ILE A 344 24.95 6.20 5.12
CA ILE A 344 24.07 5.93 3.96
C ILE A 344 23.87 7.16 3.08
N THR A 345 23.40 6.93 1.86
CA THR A 345 22.85 7.98 1.00
C THR A 345 21.47 8.38 1.54
N LEU A 346 21.42 9.53 2.21
CA LEU A 346 20.17 10.05 2.77
C LEU A 346 19.15 10.42 1.68
N PRO A 347 17.83 10.27 1.97
CA PRO A 347 16.79 10.85 1.14
C PRO A 347 16.99 12.37 0.96
N ASP A 348 16.59 12.93 -0.18
CA ASP A 348 16.70 14.37 -0.45
C ASP A 348 15.64 15.19 0.30
N VAL A 349 14.53 14.55 0.69
CA VAL A 349 13.40 15.18 1.40
C VAL A 349 12.82 14.19 2.41
N ILE A 350 12.45 14.66 3.59
CA ILE A 350 11.75 13.83 4.59
C ILE A 350 10.30 14.24 4.72
N HIS A 351 9.43 13.27 4.97
CA HIS A 351 8.03 13.47 5.36
C HIS A 351 7.80 12.74 6.69
N PHE A 352 7.83 13.46 7.80
CA PHE A 352 7.79 12.81 9.11
C PHE A 352 6.42 12.87 9.74
N ALA A 353 6.01 11.77 10.37
CA ALA A 353 4.81 11.72 11.18
C ALA A 353 5.12 12.03 12.65
N ARG A 354 4.46 13.06 13.19
CA ARG A 354 4.32 13.30 14.63
C ARG A 354 3.00 14.00 14.88
N TRP A 355 2.00 13.27 15.36
CA TRP A 355 0.67 13.85 15.56
C TRP A 355 0.58 14.68 16.84
N ASN A 356 1.17 15.87 16.81
CA ASN A 356 1.23 16.82 17.92
C ASN A 356 0.33 18.04 17.72
N TYR A 357 -0.46 18.08 16.63
CA TYR A 357 -1.33 19.19 16.26
C TYR A 357 -0.60 20.51 15.91
N GLU A 358 0.73 20.50 15.77
CA GLU A 358 1.53 21.69 15.48
C GLU A 358 1.88 21.75 13.99
N SER A 359 1.27 22.69 13.26
CA SER A 359 1.54 22.90 11.82
C SER A 359 2.87 23.65 11.58
N THR A 360 3.97 22.93 11.83
CA THR A 360 5.35 23.38 11.60
C THR A 360 6.18 22.24 11.03
N THR A 361 7.24 22.53 10.27
CA THR A 361 8.19 21.49 9.82
C THR A 361 9.39 21.33 10.75
N TRP A 362 9.38 22.02 11.90
CA TRP A 362 10.40 21.88 12.92
C TRP A 362 10.09 20.69 13.84
N ASP A 363 11.11 19.89 14.14
CA ASP A 363 11.03 18.78 15.09
C ASP A 363 12.36 18.66 15.84
N PRO A 364 12.36 18.47 17.17
CA PRO A 364 13.60 18.32 17.92
C PRO A 364 14.39 17.05 17.55
N MET A 365 13.75 16.05 16.94
CA MET A 365 14.44 14.83 16.49
C MET A 365 15.22 15.04 15.20
N VAL A 366 14.95 16.12 14.45
CA VAL A 366 15.62 16.41 13.18
C VAL A 366 16.45 17.69 13.32
N PRO A 367 17.79 17.59 13.45
CA PRO A 367 18.69 18.74 13.60
C PRO A 367 18.42 19.81 12.56
N ALA A 368 18.44 21.09 12.95
CA ALA A 368 18.01 22.21 12.11
C ALA A 368 18.83 22.39 10.82
N ASP A 369 20.07 21.90 10.81
CA ASP A 369 21.00 21.91 9.67
C ASP A 369 20.79 20.74 8.69
N MET A 370 19.98 19.74 9.05
CA MET A 370 19.62 18.64 8.16
C MET A 370 18.28 18.91 7.47
N TRP A 371 18.17 18.60 6.17
CA TRP A 371 16.94 18.83 5.40
C TRP A 371 16.36 20.26 5.53
N ASP A 372 17.19 21.30 5.54
CA ASP A 372 16.66 22.67 5.52
C ASP A 372 15.85 22.89 4.23
N LYS A 373 14.59 23.31 4.39
CA LYS A 373 13.63 23.47 3.28
C LYS A 373 13.40 22.19 2.47
N GLN A 374 13.54 21.04 3.11
CA GLN A 374 13.33 19.71 2.54
C GLN A 374 12.53 18.83 3.53
N ARG A 375 11.48 19.40 4.14
CA ARG A 375 10.68 18.71 5.16
C ARG A 375 9.18 18.83 4.90
N ILE A 376 8.48 17.74 5.17
CA ILE A 376 7.03 17.68 5.32
C ILE A 376 6.75 17.10 6.69
N HIS A 377 5.76 17.63 7.40
CA HIS A 377 5.33 17.14 8.70
C HIS A 377 3.86 16.75 8.66
N GLN A 378 3.55 15.47 8.84
CA GLN A 378 2.20 14.99 9.08
C GLN A 378 1.84 15.21 10.56
N TYR A 379 1.13 16.31 10.84
CA TYR A 379 0.93 16.83 12.22
C TYR A 379 -0.41 16.44 12.83
N ILE A 380 -1.35 15.96 12.02
CA ILE A 380 -2.62 15.34 12.42
C ILE A 380 -2.85 14.18 11.46
N GLY A 381 -3.46 13.09 11.93
CA GLY A 381 -4.13 12.26 10.95
C GLY A 381 -5.29 11.43 11.49
N ASP A 382 -5.84 10.64 10.56
CA ASP A 382 -7.14 10.00 10.60
C ASP A 382 -8.25 10.99 11.02
N THR A 383 -8.23 12.18 10.42
CA THR A 383 -9.28 13.18 10.61
C THR A 383 -10.19 13.22 9.38
N THR A 384 -11.41 13.69 9.59
CA THR A 384 -12.34 13.91 8.48
C THR A 384 -12.78 15.36 8.43
N GLU A 385 -12.58 15.98 7.28
CA GLU A 385 -12.87 17.39 7.07
C GLU A 385 -13.92 17.59 6.00
N THR A 386 -14.50 18.79 5.98
CA THR A 386 -15.47 19.19 4.98
C THR A 386 -15.14 20.60 4.50
N HIS A 387 -14.78 20.72 3.24
CA HIS A 387 -14.48 21.98 2.55
C HIS A 387 -15.33 22.05 1.28
N GLY A 388 -15.93 23.20 1.00
CA GLY A 388 -16.83 23.36 -0.16
C GLY A 388 -18.00 22.37 -0.19
N GLY A 389 -18.45 21.89 0.99
CA GLY A 389 -19.50 20.87 1.11
C GLY A 389 -19.07 19.44 0.78
N VAL A 390 -17.77 19.19 0.54
CA VAL A 390 -17.23 17.86 0.23
C VAL A 390 -16.46 17.31 1.42
N LYS A 391 -16.86 16.13 1.90
CA LYS A 391 -16.25 15.44 3.02
C LYS A 391 -15.15 14.48 2.54
N ILE A 392 -13.95 14.55 3.13
CA ILE A 392 -12.82 13.65 2.83
C ILE A 392 -12.11 13.29 4.14
N ALA A 393 -11.77 12.00 4.30
CA ALA A 393 -10.88 11.54 5.36
C ALA A 393 -9.42 11.76 4.92
N ILE A 394 -8.65 12.46 5.74
CA ILE A 394 -7.31 12.93 5.41
C ILE A 394 -6.35 12.77 6.60
N ASP A 395 -5.06 12.80 6.27
CA ASP A 395 -4.00 13.22 7.19
C ASP A 395 -3.56 14.65 6.81
N ARG A 396 -3.24 15.51 7.80
CA ARG A 396 -2.82 16.90 7.53
C ARG A 396 -1.30 17.03 7.53
N ASP A 397 -0.81 17.78 6.55
CA ASP A 397 0.60 18.01 6.34
C ASP A 397 0.97 19.49 6.32
N ARG A 398 2.15 19.80 6.88
CA ARG A 398 2.81 21.09 6.69
C ARG A 398 4.04 20.87 5.82
N LEU A 399 4.16 21.62 4.72
CA LEU A 399 5.26 21.49 3.77
C LEU A 399 6.21 22.68 3.84
N ASN A 400 7.50 22.36 3.70
CA ASN A 400 8.59 23.29 3.46
C ASN A 400 9.58 22.60 2.51
N VAL A 401 9.27 22.58 1.22
CA VAL A 401 10.04 21.88 0.17
C VAL A 401 10.29 22.81 -1.03
N ASP A 402 11.56 23.06 -1.36
CA ASP A 402 11.98 23.80 -2.57
C ASP A 402 12.29 22.90 -3.78
#